data_AF-A0A7L8V2N6-F1
#
_entry.id   AF-A0A7L8V2N6-F1
#
_cell.length_a   1.000
_cell.length_b   1.000
_cell.length_c   1.000
_cell.angle_alpha   90.00
_cell.angle_beta   90.00
_cell.angle_gamma   90.00
#
_symmetry.space_group_name_H-M   'P 1'
#
loop_
_entity.id
_entity.type
_entity.pdbx_description
1 polymer ?
#
loop_
_entity_poly.entity_id
_entity_poly.type
_entity_poly.pdbx_seq_one_letter_code
_entity_poly.pdbx_strand_id
1 'polypeptide(L)' 'MFTGNFNVSYKDSKGVEVATGYATLGQTVDVHLSIKDRVSYEADKTNIDKQEADFRTKVLQVADIMGIATVENGVGE' A
#
# COMPACT_ATOMS: atom_id res chain seq x y z
N MET A 1 -16.82 6.93 14.25
CA MET A 1 -16.12 5.98 13.35
C MET A 1 -14.77 6.61 13.03
N PHE A 2 -13.68 5.90 13.28
CA PHE A 2 -12.34 6.38 12.96
C PHE A 2 -12.05 6.06 11.49
N THR A 3 -11.63 7.07 10.73
CA THR A 3 -11.15 6.89 9.35
C THR A 3 -9.69 7.30 9.30
N GLY A 4 -8.80 6.35 9.08
CA GLY A 4 -7.37 6.59 8.89
C GLY A 4 -7.01 6.56 7.41
N ASN A 5 -6.15 7.47 6.96
CA ASN A 5 -5.65 7.49 5.58
C ASN A 5 -4.13 7.39 5.60
N PHE A 6 -3.58 6.49 4.80
CA PHE A 6 -2.15 6.20 4.70
C PHE A 6 -1.73 6.28 3.25
N ASN A 7 -0.59 6.90 3.01
CA ASN A 7 -0.01 7.03 1.68
C ASN A 7 1.49 6.75 1.77
N VAL A 8 1.99 5.99 0.81
CA VAL A 8 3.41 5.67 0.69
C VAL A 8 3.87 5.87 -0.75
N SER A 9 5.02 6.50 -0.93
CA SER A 9 5.68 6.63 -2.22
C SER A 9 6.68 5.49 -2.39
N TYR A 10 6.47 4.65 -3.40
CA TYR A 10 7.40 3.60 -3.77
C TYR A 10 8.47 4.17 -4.71
N LYS A 11 9.72 4.03 -4.29
CA LYS A 11 10.86 4.52 -5.04
C LYS A 11 11.70 3.38 -5.58
N ASP A 12 12.23 3.54 -6.78
CA ASP A 12 13.21 2.63 -7.36
C ASP A 12 14.57 2.77 -6.65
N SER A 13 15.52 1.91 -7.00
CA SER A 13 16.89 1.94 -6.46
C SER A 13 17.63 3.27 -6.70
N LYS A 14 17.19 4.10 -7.65
CA LYS A 14 17.72 5.44 -7.94
C LYS A 14 16.98 6.56 -7.19
N GLY A 15 15.96 6.23 -6.40
CA GLY A 15 15.19 7.18 -5.60
C GLY A 15 14.08 7.92 -6.36
N VAL A 16 13.77 7.51 -7.60
CA VAL A 16 12.66 8.05 -8.38
C VAL A 16 11.37 7.37 -7.95
N GLU A 17 10.32 8.16 -7.76
CA GLU A 17 9.01 7.61 -7.44
C GLU A 17 8.40 6.92 -8.66
N VAL A 18 8.12 5.63 -8.52
CA VAL A 18 7.62 4.77 -9.60
C VAL A 18 6.21 4.28 -9.36
N ALA A 19 5.76 4.29 -8.11
CA ALA A 19 4.38 3.97 -7.74
C ALA A 19 3.99 4.67 -6.42
N THR A 20 2.71 4.72 -6.14
CA THR A 20 2.17 5.25 -4.89
C THR A 20 1.14 4.28 -4.32
N GLY A 21 1.32 3.89 -3.08
CA GLY A 21 0.37 3.09 -2.31
C GLY A 21 -0.55 3.99 -1.50
N TYR A 22 -1.82 3.66 -1.46
CA TYR A 22 -2.83 4.34 -0.68
C TYR A 22 -3.58 3.30 0.13
N ALA A 23 -3.85 3.58 1.40
CA ALA A 23 -4.71 2.75 2.22
C ALA A 23 -5.69 3.59 3.03
N THR A 24 -6.93 3.13 3.05
CA THR A 24 -8.02 3.73 3.81
C THR A 24 -8.48 2.73 4.85
N LEU A 25 -8.44 3.15 6.11
CA LEU A 25 -8.87 2.36 7.26
C LEU A 25 -10.20 2.90 7.75
N GLY A 26 -11.29 2.19 7.50
CA GLY A 26 -12.64 2.53 7.92
C GLY A 26 -13.29 1.39 8.70
N GLN A 27 -14.45 0.90 8.25
CA GLN A 27 -15.00 -0.39 8.72
C GLN A 27 -14.26 -1.59 8.12
N THR A 28 -13.65 -1.37 6.96
CA THR A 28 -12.78 -2.30 6.25
C THR A 28 -11.43 -1.63 6.00
N VAL A 29 -10.41 -2.43 5.72
CA VAL A 29 -9.12 -1.97 5.23
C VAL A 29 -9.12 -2.02 3.71
N ASP A 30 -8.98 -0.87 3.07
CA ASP A 30 -8.91 -0.74 1.61
C ASP A 30 -7.48 -0.35 1.22
N VAL A 31 -6.83 -1.13 0.35
CA VAL A 31 -5.44 -0.88 -0.07
C VAL A 31 -5.36 -0.82 -1.59
N HIS A 32 -4.87 0.30 -2.12
CA HIS A 32 -4.71 0.57 -3.54
C HIS A 32 -3.24 0.84 -3.88
N LEU A 33 -2.84 0.42 -5.09
CA LEU A 33 -1.54 0.71 -5.69
C LEU A 33 -1.75 1.44 -7.01
N SER A 34 -1.09 2.58 -7.20
CA SER A 34 -1.07 3.31 -8.45
C SER A 34 0.36 3.37 -8.99
N ILE A 35 0.59 2.72 -10.13
CA ILE A 35 1.91 2.68 -10.78
C ILE A 35 2.05 3.89 -11.71
N LYS A 36 3.09 4.69 -11.48
CA LYS A 36 3.40 5.89 -12.29
C LYS A 36 4.29 5.55 -13.48
N ASP A 37 5.31 4.75 -13.25
CA ASP A 37 6.26 4.32 -14.29
C ASP A 37 6.39 2.80 -14.28
N ARG A 38 5.70 2.15 -15.21
CA ARG A 38 5.66 0.68 -15.27
C ARG A 38 7.02 0.06 -15.58
N VAL A 39 7.82 0.69 -16.43
CA VAL A 39 9.13 0.14 -16.84
C VAL A 39 10.09 0.11 -15.66
N SER A 40 10.19 1.22 -14.92
CA SER A 40 11.03 1.31 -13.72
C SER A 40 10.47 0.48 -12.57
N TYR A 41 9.14 0.39 -12.45
CA TYR A 41 8.49 -0.51 -11.50
C TYR A 41 8.85 -1.97 -11.77
N GLU A 42 8.81 -2.42 -13.02
CA GLU A 42 9.15 -3.81 -13.36
C GLU A 42 10.66 -4.07 -13.25
N ALA A 43 11.50 -3.09 -13.56
CA ALA A 43 12.96 -3.18 -13.41
C ALA A 43 13.41 -3.35 -11.95
N ASP A 44 12.70 -2.75 -10.99
CA ASP A 44 13.01 -2.77 -9.56
C ASP A 44 11.93 -3.52 -8.74
N LYS A 45 11.17 -4.39 -9.39
CA LYS A 45 9.96 -5.03 -8.84
C LYS A 45 10.19 -5.67 -7.47
N THR A 46 11.29 -6.41 -7.30
CA THR A 46 11.62 -7.08 -6.04
C THR A 46 11.78 -6.12 -4.86
N ASN A 47 12.34 -4.92 -5.10
CA ASN A 47 12.48 -3.90 -4.07
C ASN A 47 11.12 -3.25 -3.76
N ILE A 48 10.31 -3.02 -4.78
CA ILE A 48 9.00 -2.39 -4.62
C ILE A 48 8.00 -3.35 -3.96
N ASP A 49 8.00 -4.63 -4.30
CA ASP A 49 7.21 -5.67 -3.63
C ASP A 49 7.53 -5.74 -2.12
N LYS A 50 8.81 -5.56 -1.73
CA LYS A 50 9.18 -5.49 -0.30
C LYS A 50 8.60 -4.24 0.37
N GLN A 51 8.65 -3.09 -0.30
CA GLN A 51 8.06 -1.85 0.22
C GLN A 51 6.54 -1.98 0.33
N GLU A 52 5.87 -2.61 -0.63
CA GLU A 52 4.44 -2.86 -0.60
C GLU A 52 4.05 -3.81 0.54
N ALA A 53 4.80 -4.90 0.73
CA ALA A 53 4.57 -5.84 1.81
C ALA A 53 4.74 -5.18 3.20
N ASP A 54 5.76 -4.33 3.37
CA ASP A 54 5.96 -3.54 4.59
C ASP A 54 4.81 -2.55 4.83
N PHE A 55 4.39 -1.84 3.78
CA PHE A 55 3.25 -0.92 3.86
C PHE A 55 1.96 -1.64 4.26
N ARG A 56 1.63 -2.74 3.59
CA ARG A 56 0.47 -3.57 3.92
C ARG A 56 0.53 -4.08 5.35
N THR A 57 1.69 -4.56 5.80
CA THR A 57 1.88 -5.02 7.18
C THR A 57 1.59 -3.91 8.19
N LYS A 58 2.11 -2.70 7.95
CA LYS A 58 1.86 -1.53 8.82
C LYS A 58 0.39 -1.12 8.84
N VAL A 59 -0.25 -1.08 7.68
CA VAL A 59 -1.68 -0.75 7.56
C VAL A 59 -2.52 -1.77 8.35
N LEU A 60 -2.21 -3.05 8.24
CA LEU A 60 -2.89 -4.12 8.97
C LEU A 60 -2.64 -4.05 10.49
N GLN A 61 -1.42 -3.74 10.91
CA GLN A 61 -1.11 -3.52 12.33
C GLN A 61 -1.92 -2.35 12.89
N VAL A 62 -2.07 -1.25 12.15
CA VAL A 62 -2.93 -0.14 12.56
C VAL A 62 -4.40 -0.56 12.58
N ALA A 63 -4.86 -1.34 11.59
CA ALA A 63 -6.21 -1.88 11.55
C ALA A 63 -6.55 -2.68 12.80
N ASP A 64 -5.65 -3.58 13.20
CA ASP A 64 -5.76 -4.43 14.39
C ASP A 64 -5.81 -3.58 15.67
N ILE A 65 -4.91 -2.60 15.83
CA ILE A 65 -4.91 -1.66 16.96
C ILE A 65 -6.23 -0.88 17.05
N MET A 66 -6.81 -0.51 15.90
CA MET A 66 -8.09 0.20 15.84
C MET A 66 -9.31 -0.72 15.99
N GLY A 67 -9.12 -2.04 16.06
CA GLY A 67 -10.20 -3.03 16.17
C GLY A 67 -11.03 -3.20 14.89
N ILE A 68 -10.43 -2.97 13.72
CA ILE A 68 -11.07 -3.15 12.40
C ILE A 68 -11.02 -4.64 12.05
N ALA A 69 -12.18 -5.32 12.09
CA ALA A 69 -12.26 -6.78 12.02
C ALA A 69 -12.18 -7.38 10.60
N THR A 70 -12.26 -6.57 9.54
CA THR A 70 -12.37 -7.06 8.15
C THR A 70 -11.36 -6.38 7.23
N VAL A 71 -10.47 -7.17 6.63
CA VAL A 71 -9.54 -6.73 5.58
C VAL A 71 -10.13 -7.17 4.25
N GLU A 72 -10.60 -6.24 3.42
CA GLU A 72 -10.99 -6.54 2.05
C GLU A 72 -9.80 -6.29 1.14
N ASN A 73 -9.23 -7.36 0.58
CA ASN A 73 -8.14 -7.24 -0.38
C ASN A 73 -8.79 -6.96 -1.75
N GLY A 74 -8.97 -5.69 -2.08
CA GLY A 74 -9.48 -5.27 -3.40
C GLY A 74 -8.49 -5.61 -4.51
N VAL A 75 -8.56 -6.82 -5.05
CA VAL A 75 -8.02 -7.12 -6.38
C VAL A 75 -9.10 -6.66 -7.36
N GLY A 76 -8.92 -5.47 -7.93
CA GLY A 76 -9.83 -4.95 -8.95
C GLY A 76 -9.93 -5.92 -10.12
N GLU A 77 -11.17 -6.33 -10.43
CA GLU A 77 -11.57 -6.84 -11.74
C GLU A 77 -11.71 -5.68 -12.75
#